data_AF-A0A520T462-F1
#
_entry.id   AF-A0A520T462-F1
#
_cell.length_a   1.000
_cell.length_b   1.000
_cell.length_c   1.000
_cell.angle_alpha   90.00
_cell.angle_beta   90.00
_cell.angle_gamma   90.00
#
_symmetry.space_group_name_H-M   'P 1'
#
loop_
_entity.id
_entity.type
_entity.pdbx_description
1 polymer ?
#
loop_
_entity_poly.entity_id
_entity_poly.type
_entity_poly.pdbx_seq_one_letter_code
_entity_poly.pdbx_strand_id
1 'polypeptide(L)'
;MNQDLIILIVQIIAALGVVISVFYLGIQIHQQNKITKAQFGHSLTQRMYERYFNTSKDKEFSKFLSKDWAGEELDDSDRWRVAVFVNTVLVDIFDTYEKVQNGFVDKSHLDMRMHMLKLGTMKAPLAKSTWKYWKGTRSKEFIDWFENEI
;
A
#
# COMPACT_ATOMS: atom_id res chain seq x y z
N MET A 1 -20.93 25.03 -55.36
CA MET A 1 -20.31 23.89 -54.66
C MET A 1 -21.44 22.95 -54.25
N ASN A 2 -21.37 21.67 -54.62
CA ASN A 2 -22.47 20.72 -54.42
C ASN A 2 -22.65 20.41 -52.92
N GLN A 3 -23.86 20.47 -52.37
CA GLN A 3 -24.09 20.28 -50.91
C GLN A 3 -23.58 18.93 -50.41
N ASP A 4 -23.72 17.88 -51.22
CA ASP A 4 -23.25 16.53 -50.89
C ASP A 4 -21.72 16.46 -50.73
N LEU A 5 -20.98 17.25 -51.52
CA LEU A 5 -19.53 17.33 -51.43
C LEU A 5 -19.10 17.95 -50.08
N ILE A 6 -19.85 18.95 -49.60
CA ILE A 6 -19.60 19.61 -48.32
C ILE A 6 -19.84 18.63 -47.17
N ILE A 7 -20.97 17.90 -47.22
CA ILE A 7 -21.32 16.90 -46.21
C ILE A 7 -20.25 15.81 -46.15
N LEU A 8 -19.79 15.30 -47.30
CA LEU A 8 -18.73 14.30 -47.36
C LEU A 8 -17.42 14.80 -46.73
N ILE A 9 -17.00 16.03 -47.03
CA ILE A 9 -15.78 16.62 -46.45
C ILE A 9 -15.90 16.73 -44.93
N VAL A 10 -17.05 17.22 -44.43
CA VAL A 10 -17.31 17.34 -42.99
C VAL A 10 -17.27 15.96 -42.31
N GLN A 11 -17.85 14.94 -42.92
CA GLN A 11 -17.83 13.57 -42.40
C GLN A 11 -16.40 13.00 -42.35
N ILE A 12 -15.58 13.23 -43.37
CA ILE A 12 -14.18 12.81 -43.38
C ILE A 12 -13.40 13.50 -42.25
N ILE A 13 -13.58 14.81 -42.07
CA ILE A 13 -12.93 15.56 -40.99
C ILE A 13 -13.40 15.05 -39.62
N ALA A 14 -14.69 14.81 -39.45
CA ALA A 14 -15.24 14.28 -38.21
C ALA A 14 -14.68 12.88 -37.89
N ALA A 15 -14.64 11.98 -38.88
CA ALA A 15 -14.08 10.65 -38.74
C ALA A 15 -12.58 10.69 -38.36
N LEU A 16 -11.80 11.57 -39.01
CA LEU A 16 -10.40 11.81 -38.64
C LEU A 16 -10.28 12.34 -37.20
N GLY A 17 -11.15 13.25 -36.79
CA GLY A 17 -11.22 13.76 -35.42
C GLY A 17 -11.45 12.65 -34.39
N VAL A 18 -12.33 11.70 -34.69
CA VAL A 18 -12.59 10.54 -33.82
C VAL A 18 -11.35 9.66 -33.69
N VAL A 19 -10.68 9.35 -34.81
CA VAL A 19 -9.47 8.52 -34.80
C VAL A 19 -8.34 9.18 -33.97
N ILE A 20 -8.12 10.49 -34.17
CA ILE A 20 -7.12 11.25 -33.41
C ILE A 20 -7.47 11.26 -31.91
N SER A 21 -8.75 11.42 -31.58
CA SER A 21 -9.22 11.44 -30.18
C SER A 21 -8.95 10.11 -29.47
N VAL A 22 -9.18 8.98 -30.15
CA VAL A 22 -8.87 7.64 -29.59
C VAL A 22 -7.37 7.49 -29.32
N PHE A 23 -6.51 7.96 -30.23
CA PHE A 23 -5.06 7.93 -30.03
C PHE A 23 -4.63 8.78 -28.83
N TYR A 24 -5.18 9.99 -28.70
CA TYR A 24 -4.94 10.86 -27.55
C TYR A 24 -5.38 10.22 -26.24
N LEU A 25 -6.58 9.62 -26.18
CA LEU A 25 -7.08 8.89 -25.01
C LEU A 25 -6.14 7.74 -24.61
N GLY A 26 -5.62 7.00 -25.58
CA GLY A 26 -4.64 5.95 -25.32
C GLY A 26 -3.38 6.47 -24.63
N ILE A 27 -2.84 7.59 -25.12
CA ILE A 27 -1.68 8.26 -24.49
C ILE A 27 -2.04 8.75 -23.09
N GLN A 28 -3.22 9.36 -22.91
CA GLN A 28 -3.68 9.89 -21.64
C GLN A 28 -3.80 8.79 -20.58
N ILE A 29 -4.39 7.64 -20.93
CA ILE A 29 -4.51 6.48 -20.04
C ILE A 29 -3.12 5.96 -19.63
N HIS A 30 -2.18 5.89 -20.58
CA HIS A 30 -0.81 5.47 -20.29
C HIS A 30 -0.12 6.41 -19.29
N GLN A 31 -0.25 7.73 -19.49
CA GLN A 31 0.30 8.73 -18.58
C GLN A 31 -0.38 8.68 -17.20
N GLN A 32 -1.71 8.54 -17.16
CA GLN A 32 -2.48 8.44 -15.93
C GLN A 32 -2.05 7.23 -15.11
N ASN A 33 -1.88 6.06 -15.74
CA ASN A 33 -1.38 4.86 -15.08
C ASN A 33 0.01 5.10 -14.45
N LYS A 34 0.91 5.78 -15.16
CA LYS A 34 2.25 6.11 -14.63
C LYS A 34 2.16 7.04 -13.42
N ILE A 35 1.31 8.06 -13.48
CA ILE A 35 1.08 8.99 -12.37
C ILE A 35 0.49 8.25 -11.16
N THR A 36 -0.51 7.41 -11.37
CA THR A 36 -1.16 6.64 -10.31
C THR A 36 -0.17 5.71 -9.61
N LYS A 37 0.68 4.99 -10.35
CA LYS A 37 1.75 4.17 -9.76
C LYS A 37 2.71 5.01 -8.91
N ALA A 38 3.15 6.16 -9.42
CA ALA A 38 4.01 7.07 -8.68
C ALA A 38 3.34 7.61 -7.41
N GLN A 39 2.05 7.93 -7.46
CA GLN A 39 1.27 8.40 -6.30
C GLN A 39 1.15 7.31 -5.23
N PHE A 40 0.90 6.06 -5.62
CA PHE A 40 0.87 4.94 -4.68
C PHE A 40 2.24 4.72 -4.03
N GLY A 41 3.31 4.65 -4.82
CA GLY A 41 4.68 4.50 -4.30
C GLY A 41 5.06 5.66 -3.36
N HIS A 42 4.71 6.89 -3.71
CA HIS A 42 4.90 8.06 -2.85
C HIS A 42 4.12 7.94 -1.54
N SER A 43 2.82 7.59 -1.59
CA SER A 43 1.99 7.42 -0.40
C SER A 43 2.55 6.35 0.54
N LEU A 44 2.96 5.19 0.01
CA LEU A 44 3.58 4.13 0.80
C LEU A 44 4.88 4.56 1.46
N THR A 45 5.66 5.39 0.77
CA THR A 45 6.94 5.93 1.28
C THR A 45 6.70 6.99 2.35
N GLN A 46 5.72 7.87 2.16
CA GLN A 46 5.34 8.89 3.15
C GLN A 46 4.92 8.25 4.47
N ARG A 47 4.11 7.18 4.45
CA ARG A 47 3.73 6.46 5.69
C ARG A 47 4.94 5.92 6.46
N MET A 48 6.00 5.50 5.75
CA MET A 48 7.26 5.08 6.40
C MET A 48 8.02 6.27 6.97
N TYR A 49 8.14 7.37 6.22
CA TYR A 49 8.76 8.59 6.73
C TYR A 49 8.06 9.14 7.96
N GLU A 50 6.73 9.21 7.97
CA GLU A 50 5.96 9.62 9.14
C GLU A 50 6.26 8.74 10.36
N ARG A 51 6.25 7.40 10.18
CA ARG A 51 6.58 6.47 11.28
C ARG A 51 7.99 6.68 11.81
N TYR A 52 8.98 6.87 10.94
CA TYR A 52 10.36 7.13 11.33
C TYR A 52 10.54 8.49 12.01
N PHE A 53 9.90 9.54 11.49
CA PHE A 53 9.97 10.87 12.09
C PHE A 53 9.26 10.93 13.43
N ASN A 54 8.10 10.28 13.58
CA ASN A 54 7.42 10.19 14.86
C ASN A 54 8.29 9.45 15.88
N THR A 55 8.91 8.34 15.47
CA THR A 55 9.84 7.59 16.33
C THR A 55 11.09 8.38 16.71
N SER A 56 11.62 9.23 15.82
CA SER A 56 12.84 9.99 16.08
C SER A 56 12.61 11.28 16.86
N LYS A 57 11.44 11.91 16.72
CA LYS A 57 11.11 13.18 17.38
C LYS A 57 10.43 12.99 18.74
N ASP A 58 9.66 11.92 18.90
CA ASP A 58 8.93 11.64 20.13
C ASP A 58 9.70 10.62 21.00
N LYS A 59 10.29 11.13 22.08
CA LYS A 59 11.04 10.32 23.05
C LYS A 59 10.15 9.33 23.81
N GLU A 60 8.90 9.67 24.07
CA GLU A 60 7.96 8.80 24.78
C GLU A 60 7.55 7.62 23.88
N PHE A 61 7.23 7.92 22.62
CA PHE A 61 6.97 6.89 21.62
C PHE A 61 8.19 6.01 21.34
N SER A 62 9.39 6.59 21.24
CA SER A 62 10.65 5.84 21.07
C SER A 62 10.92 4.89 22.25
N LYS A 63 10.70 5.36 23.50
CA LYS A 63 10.79 4.51 24.69
C LYS A 63 9.78 3.37 24.66
N PHE A 64 8.54 3.63 24.22
CA PHE A 64 7.53 2.59 24.06
C PHE A 64 7.94 1.53 23.02
N LEU A 65 8.41 1.95 21.84
CA LEU A 65 8.85 1.05 20.76
C LEU A 65 10.11 0.23 21.10
N SER A 66 10.91 0.67 22.06
CA SER A 66 12.12 -0.03 22.50
C SER A 66 11.90 -1.01 23.66
N LYS A 67 10.69 -1.10 24.22
CA LYS A 67 10.34 -2.10 25.24
C LYS A 67 10.40 -3.51 24.64
N ASP A 68 10.77 -4.50 25.46
CA ASP A 68 10.63 -5.90 25.08
C ASP A 68 9.16 -6.32 25.17
N TRP A 69 8.50 -6.36 24.00
CA TRP A 69 7.09 -6.74 23.91
C TRP A 69 6.82 -8.24 24.08
N ALA A 70 7.86 -9.06 24.15
CA ALA A 70 7.74 -10.47 24.50
C ALA A 70 7.90 -10.73 26.00
N GLY A 71 8.40 -9.76 26.77
CA GLY A 71 8.60 -9.84 28.21
C GLY A 71 7.31 -9.70 29.04
N GLU A 72 7.39 -10.06 30.32
CA GLU A 72 6.22 -10.14 31.22
C GLU A 72 5.77 -8.77 31.78
N GLU A 73 6.60 -7.73 31.71
CA GLU A 73 6.40 -6.43 32.38
C GLU A 73 5.69 -5.34 31.53
N LEU A 74 4.67 -5.70 30.75
CA LEU A 74 3.81 -4.69 30.11
C LEU A 74 2.58 -4.41 30.98
N ASP A 75 2.38 -3.14 31.33
CA ASP A 75 1.13 -2.67 31.93
C ASP A 75 -0.03 -2.69 30.92
N ASP A 76 -1.27 -2.54 31.40
CA ASP A 76 -2.46 -2.61 30.55
C ASP A 76 -2.47 -1.55 29.44
N SER A 77 -1.92 -0.37 29.71
CA SER A 77 -1.83 0.72 28.73
C SER A 77 -0.84 0.37 27.63
N ASP A 78 0.35 -0.11 27.99
CA ASP A 78 1.36 -0.58 27.05
C ASP A 78 0.84 -1.76 26.22
N ARG A 79 0.16 -2.73 26.84
CA ARG A 79 -0.44 -3.87 26.12
C ARG A 79 -1.41 -3.38 25.04
N TRP A 80 -2.26 -2.41 25.37
CA TRP A 80 -3.16 -1.80 24.40
C TRP A 80 -2.39 -1.05 23.29
N ARG A 81 -1.38 -0.25 23.65
CA ARG A 81 -0.54 0.47 22.68
C ARG A 81 0.18 -0.49 21.73
N VAL A 82 0.70 -1.62 22.23
CA VAL A 82 1.31 -2.67 21.40
C VAL A 82 0.28 -3.24 20.44
N ALA A 83 -0.92 -3.60 20.92
CA ALA A 83 -1.97 -4.14 20.06
C ALA A 83 -2.37 -3.15 18.95
N VAL A 84 -2.55 -1.87 19.28
CA VAL A 84 -2.88 -0.83 18.29
C VAL A 84 -1.73 -0.64 17.29
N PHE A 85 -0.48 -0.59 17.75
CA PHE A 85 0.67 -0.46 16.87
C PHE A 85 0.80 -1.65 15.91
N VAL A 86 0.68 -2.89 16.42
CA VAL A 86 0.69 -4.10 15.59
C VAL A 86 -0.41 -4.04 14.53
N ASN A 87 -1.63 -3.63 14.91
CA ASN A 87 -2.72 -3.43 13.95
C ASN A 87 -2.34 -2.45 12.84
N THR A 88 -1.72 -1.32 13.18
CA THR A 88 -1.25 -0.33 12.19
C THR A 88 -0.25 -0.95 11.22
N VAL A 89 0.71 -1.74 11.72
CA VAL A 89 1.73 -2.40 10.87
C VAL A 89 1.08 -3.46 9.97
N LEU A 90 0.18 -4.29 10.52
CA LEU A 90 -0.51 -5.33 9.76
C LEU A 90 -1.38 -4.73 8.65
N VAL A 91 -2.19 -3.71 8.94
CA VAL A 91 -3.03 -3.04 7.93
C VAL A 91 -2.17 -2.42 6.81
N ASP A 92 -1.03 -1.81 7.17
CA ASP A 92 -0.09 -1.27 6.19
C ASP A 92 0.55 -2.37 5.31
N ILE A 93 0.80 -3.56 5.86
CA ILE A 93 1.26 -4.73 5.09
C ILE A 93 0.16 -5.27 4.19
N PHE A 94 -1.09 -5.36 4.65
CA PHE A 94 -2.22 -5.83 3.84
C PHE A 94 -2.40 -4.94 2.60
N ASP A 95 -2.45 -3.64 2.82
CA ASP A 95 -2.57 -2.63 1.76
C ASP A 95 -1.37 -2.68 0.78
N THR A 96 -0.16 -2.86 1.30
CA THR A 96 1.04 -2.92 0.46
C THR A 96 1.09 -4.22 -0.35
N TYR A 97 0.70 -5.36 0.24
CA TYR A 97 0.65 -6.65 -0.44
C TYR A 97 -0.29 -6.58 -1.65
N GLU A 98 -1.52 -6.10 -1.46
CA GLU A 98 -2.49 -5.97 -2.56
C GLU A 98 -1.97 -5.06 -3.67
N LYS A 99 -1.32 -3.94 -3.32
CA LYS A 99 -0.72 -3.04 -4.31
C LYS A 99 0.43 -3.69 -5.09
N VAL A 100 1.23 -4.55 -4.45
CA VAL A 100 2.29 -5.31 -5.13
C VAL A 100 1.69 -6.38 -6.06
N GLN A 101 0.71 -7.15 -5.59
CA GLN A 101 0.08 -8.19 -6.41
C GLN A 101 -0.59 -7.61 -7.66
N ASN A 102 -1.18 -6.42 -7.54
CA ASN A 102 -1.79 -5.71 -8.67
C ASN A 102 -0.77 -4.95 -9.55
N GLY A 103 0.54 -5.03 -9.26
CA GLY A 103 1.59 -4.36 -10.04
C GLY A 103 1.54 -2.83 -9.98
N PHE A 104 0.93 -2.28 -8.93
CA PHE A 104 0.84 -0.83 -8.70
C PHE A 104 2.11 -0.24 -8.10
N VAL A 105 2.86 -1.04 -7.35
CA VAL A 105 4.13 -0.65 -6.71
C VAL A 105 5.12 -1.80 -6.75
N ASP A 106 6.41 -1.49 -6.61
CA ASP A 106 7.47 -2.50 -6.58
C ASP A 106 7.45 -3.33 -5.29
N LYS A 107 7.87 -4.59 -5.40
CA LYS A 107 7.95 -5.55 -4.27
C LYS A 107 8.80 -5.02 -3.12
N SER A 108 9.79 -4.17 -3.39
CA SER A 108 10.65 -3.55 -2.38
C SER A 108 9.88 -2.82 -1.27
N HIS A 109 8.70 -2.24 -1.58
CA HIS A 109 7.84 -1.61 -0.58
C HIS A 109 7.31 -2.59 0.46
N LEU A 110 7.04 -3.83 0.03
CA LEU A 110 6.56 -4.91 0.89
C LEU A 110 7.72 -5.56 1.64
N ASP A 111 8.83 -5.84 0.95
CA ASP A 111 10.01 -6.50 1.53
C ASP A 111 10.55 -5.72 2.74
N MET A 112 10.66 -4.39 2.60
CA MET A 112 11.11 -3.51 3.69
C MET A 112 10.21 -3.60 4.93
N ARG A 113 8.88 -3.68 4.74
CA ARG A 113 7.91 -3.80 5.85
C ARG A 113 7.99 -5.17 6.51
N MET A 114 8.11 -6.22 5.70
CA MET A 114 8.26 -7.58 6.21
C MET A 114 9.56 -7.75 6.99
N HIS A 115 10.68 -7.17 6.54
CA HIS A 115 11.93 -7.17 7.30
C HIS A 115 11.77 -6.56 8.71
N MET A 116 11.12 -5.39 8.80
CA MET A 116 10.87 -4.75 10.11
C MET A 116 9.97 -5.62 10.99
N LEU A 117 8.95 -6.25 10.41
CA LEU A 117 8.02 -7.11 11.13
C LEU A 117 8.71 -8.37 11.71
N LYS A 118 9.59 -9.01 10.93
CA LYS A 118 10.32 -10.23 11.30
C LYS A 118 11.35 -10.01 12.42
N LEU A 119 12.01 -8.85 12.43
CA LEU A 119 13.13 -8.59 13.35
C LEU A 119 12.71 -8.60 14.84
N GLY A 120 11.45 -8.24 15.16
CA GLY A 120 11.00 -8.22 16.55
C GLY A 120 9.49 -8.26 16.78
N THR A 121 8.68 -7.57 15.96
CA THR A 121 7.26 -7.38 16.26
C THR A 121 6.49 -8.70 16.36
N MET A 122 6.66 -9.62 15.42
CA MET A 122 5.93 -10.90 15.43
C MET A 122 6.44 -11.94 16.44
N LYS A 123 7.53 -11.63 17.16
CA LYS A 123 7.97 -12.46 18.30
C LYS A 123 7.09 -12.26 19.53
N ALA A 124 6.46 -11.09 19.67
CA ALA A 124 5.59 -10.76 20.79
C ALA A 124 4.30 -11.61 20.80
N PRO A 125 3.88 -12.18 21.94
CA PRO A 125 2.63 -12.93 22.05
C PRO A 125 1.39 -12.13 21.64
N LEU A 126 1.36 -10.83 21.99
CA LEU A 126 0.31 -9.90 21.59
C LEU A 126 0.20 -9.80 20.06
N ALA A 127 1.33 -9.71 19.36
CA ALA A 127 1.32 -9.60 17.91
C ALA A 127 0.78 -10.86 17.23
N LYS A 128 1.15 -12.05 17.74
CA LYS A 128 0.60 -13.33 17.27
C LYS A 128 -0.91 -13.43 17.51
N SER A 129 -1.39 -12.95 18.66
CA SER A 129 -2.82 -12.88 18.98
C SER A 129 -3.56 -11.96 18.00
N THR A 130 -3.03 -10.77 17.75
CA THR A 130 -3.59 -9.83 16.77
C THR A 130 -3.62 -10.42 15.37
N TRP A 131 -2.57 -11.14 14.95
CA TRP A 131 -2.57 -11.85 13.68
C TRP A 131 -3.67 -12.91 13.60
N LYS A 132 -3.83 -13.73 14.65
CA LYS A 132 -4.90 -14.75 14.72
C LYS A 132 -6.30 -14.15 14.53
N TYR A 133 -6.53 -12.95 15.05
CA TYR A 133 -7.79 -12.21 14.81
C TYR A 133 -7.95 -11.82 13.34
N TRP A 134 -6.91 -11.28 12.70
CA TRP A 134 -6.97 -10.85 11.30
C TRP A 134 -7.12 -12.00 10.30
N LYS A 135 -6.55 -13.19 10.57
CA LYS A 135 -6.61 -14.36 9.68
C LYS A 135 -8.02 -14.61 9.14
N GLY A 136 -9.06 -14.50 9.97
CA GLY A 136 -10.44 -14.76 9.56
C GLY A 136 -11.00 -13.82 8.48
N THR A 137 -10.31 -12.72 8.18
CA THR A 137 -10.74 -11.70 7.19
C THR A 137 -9.83 -11.65 5.96
N ARG A 138 -8.78 -12.48 5.90
CA ARG A 138 -7.79 -12.46 4.81
C ARG A 138 -8.01 -13.62 3.85
N SER A 139 -7.58 -13.45 2.59
CA SER A 139 -7.60 -14.55 1.62
C SER A 139 -6.61 -15.64 2.03
N LYS A 140 -6.90 -16.89 1.63
CA LYS A 140 -6.00 -18.02 1.88
C LYS A 140 -4.60 -17.77 1.31
N GLU A 141 -4.53 -17.22 0.11
CA GLU A 141 -3.27 -16.87 -0.56
C GLU A 141 -2.44 -15.88 0.26
N PHE A 142 -3.07 -14.84 0.81
CA PHE A 142 -2.38 -13.89 1.68
C PHE A 142 -1.91 -14.55 2.98
N ILE A 143 -2.75 -15.37 3.61
CA ILE A 143 -2.43 -16.06 4.86
C ILE A 143 -1.21 -16.98 4.66
N ASP A 144 -1.25 -17.83 3.64
CA ASP A 144 -0.19 -18.78 3.33
C ASP A 144 1.11 -18.03 2.99
N TRP A 145 1.04 -16.94 2.22
CA TRP A 145 2.21 -16.09 1.96
C TRP A 145 2.76 -15.46 3.24
N PHE A 146 1.92 -14.79 4.02
CA PHE A 146 2.34 -14.03 5.19
C PHE A 146 2.97 -14.94 6.25
N GLU A 147 2.39 -16.13 6.47
CA GLU A 147 2.90 -17.11 7.44
C GLU A 147 4.21 -17.76 7.01
N ASN A 148 4.46 -17.90 5.70
CA ASN A 148 5.76 -18.35 5.21
C ASN A 148 6.85 -17.29 5.34
N GLU A 149 6.48 -16.02 5.42
CA GLU A 149 7.44 -14.93 5.57
C GLU A 149 7.86 -14.71 7.03
N ILE A 150 6.94 -14.83 8.00
CA ILE A 150 7.18 -14.48 9.42
C ILE A 150 7.95 -15.52 10.23
#